data_AF-A0A3Q3FGG5-F1
#
_entry.id   AF-A0A3Q3FGG5-F1
#
_cell.length_a   1.000
_cell.length_b   1.000
_cell.length_c   1.000
_cell.angle_alpha   90.00
_cell.angle_beta   90.00
_cell.angle_gamma   90.00
#
_symmetry.space_group_name_H-M   'P 1'
#
loop_
_entity.id
_entity.type
_entity.pdbx_description
1 polymer ?
#
loop_
_entity_poly.entity_id
_entity_poly.type
_entity_poly.pdbx_seq_one_letter_code
_entity_poly.pdbx_strand_id
1 'polypeptide(L)'
;MVYVSVLGRWFGSGMTSGQIQFSQAVPQGPTTINVSLMNLNSLAGGYHVHILPLIAGSKEPCSNNNILGHFNPLGVNISNSPSPGTGTVDQYEIGDISGKFGLLHDLNELQAVYMDQNMPLTREFSIVGRSVVVHYTNGSR
;
A
#
# COMPACT_ATOMS: atom_id res chain seq x y z
N MET A 1 12.08 -12.64 17.31
CA MET A 1 12.19 -12.79 15.84
C MET A 1 11.31 -11.72 15.24
N VAL A 2 11.86 -10.79 14.46
CA VAL A 2 11.09 -9.72 13.80
C VAL A 2 10.86 -10.13 12.35
N TYR A 3 9.62 -10.06 11.88
CA TYR A 3 9.30 -10.26 10.46
C TYR A 3 9.44 -8.91 9.77
N VAL A 4 10.25 -8.84 8.72
CA VAL A 4 10.49 -7.61 7.97
C VAL A 4 10.28 -7.89 6.49
N SER A 5 9.49 -7.05 5.84
CA SER A 5 9.33 -7.02 4.39
C SER A 5 9.65 -5.62 3.89
N VAL A 6 10.58 -5.52 2.94
CA VAL A 6 10.97 -4.26 2.31
C VAL A 6 10.58 -4.34 0.84
N LEU A 7 9.99 -3.26 0.30
CA LEU A 7 9.66 -3.24 -1.11
C LEU A 7 10.91 -3.29 -1.99
N GLY A 8 10.77 -3.98 -3.12
CA GLY A 8 11.76 -3.97 -4.18
C GLY A 8 11.84 -2.62 -4.90
N ARG A 9 12.45 -2.62 -6.10
CA ARG A 9 12.48 -1.43 -6.94
C ARG A 9 11.07 -1.03 -7.38
N TRP A 10 10.84 0.27 -7.53
CA TRP A 10 9.64 0.79 -8.17
C TRP A 10 9.66 0.51 -9.67
N PHE A 11 8.48 0.26 -10.24
CA PHE A 11 8.24 0.05 -11.67
C PHE A 11 7.12 0.97 -12.14
N GLY A 12 7.17 1.40 -13.40
CA GLY A 12 6.15 2.27 -14.00
C GLY A 12 6.75 3.53 -14.63
N SER A 13 5.88 4.34 -15.21
CA SER A 13 6.24 5.63 -15.83
C SER A 13 6.35 6.78 -14.82
N GLY A 14 5.87 6.58 -13.58
CA GLY A 14 5.93 7.58 -12.52
C GLY A 14 7.37 7.85 -12.02
N MET A 15 7.58 9.04 -11.46
CA MET A 15 8.88 9.45 -10.89
C MET A 15 9.02 9.14 -9.40
N THR A 16 7.96 8.63 -8.75
CA THR A 16 7.96 8.31 -7.33
C THR A 16 9.09 7.34 -6.99
N SER A 17 9.84 7.69 -5.96
CA SER A 17 10.99 6.90 -5.50
C SER A 17 11.00 6.81 -3.98
N GLY A 18 11.92 6.00 -3.44
CA GLY A 18 12.04 5.76 -2.01
C GLY A 18 11.67 4.33 -1.63
N GLN A 19 11.24 4.12 -0.39
CA GLN A 19 11.02 2.81 0.20
C GLN A 19 9.80 2.79 1.11
N ILE A 20 9.12 1.64 1.15
CA ILE A 20 8.14 1.32 2.18
C ILE A 20 8.57 0.00 2.80
N GLN A 21 8.68 -0.02 4.12
CA GLN A 21 9.05 -1.18 4.91
C GLN A 21 7.91 -1.55 5.86
N PHE A 22 7.55 -2.82 5.85
CA PHE A 22 6.59 -3.41 6.76
C PHE A 22 7.32 -4.29 7.76
N SER A 23 6.99 -4.18 9.05
CA SER A 23 7.57 -5.06 10.06
C SER A 23 6.59 -5.44 11.17
N GLN A 24 6.74 -6.66 11.70
CA GLN A 24 6.02 -7.17 12.85
C GLN A 24 7.02 -7.69 13.89
N ALA A 25 6.95 -7.15 15.12
CA ALA A 25 7.82 -7.57 16.21
C ALA A 25 7.51 -8.99 16.71
N VAL A 26 6.26 -9.42 16.56
CA VAL A 26 5.76 -10.75 16.92
C VAL A 26 4.78 -11.25 15.85
N PRO A 27 4.66 -12.58 15.61
CA PRO A 27 3.63 -13.11 14.73
C PRO A 27 2.24 -12.61 15.11
N GLN A 28 1.43 -12.21 14.12
CA GLN A 28 0.07 -11.67 14.32
C GLN A 28 0.00 -10.37 15.16
N GLY A 29 1.13 -9.75 15.50
CA GLY A 29 1.14 -8.44 16.14
C GLY A 29 0.78 -7.30 15.17
N PRO A 30 0.71 -6.05 15.63
CA PRO A 30 0.55 -4.91 14.75
C PRO A 30 1.72 -4.81 13.77
N THR A 31 1.40 -4.42 12.53
CA THR A 31 2.39 -4.12 11.50
C THR A 31 2.79 -2.66 11.58
N THR A 32 4.09 -2.42 11.76
CA THR A 32 4.67 -1.09 11.61
C THR A 32 4.99 -0.86 10.13
N ILE A 33 4.49 0.24 9.58
CA ILE A 33 4.70 0.67 8.19
C ILE A 33 5.59 1.90 8.22
N ASN A 34 6.83 1.77 7.76
CA ASN A 34 7.77 2.88 7.63
C ASN A 34 7.79 3.33 6.17
N VAL A 35 7.30 4.55 5.92
CA VAL A 35 7.12 5.12 4.59
C VAL A 35 8.15 6.23 4.39
N SER A 36 8.92 6.14 3.30
CA SER A 36 9.81 7.19 2.83
C SER A 36 9.65 7.32 1.33
N LEU A 37 8.78 8.22 0.87
CA LEU A 37 8.53 8.49 -0.55
C LEU A 37 9.01 9.88 -0.93
N MET A 38 9.53 10.00 -2.15
CA MET A 38 10.03 11.24 -2.75
C MET A 38 9.58 11.34 -4.20
N ASN A 39 9.69 12.54 -4.79
CA ASN A 39 9.32 12.83 -6.17
C ASN A 39 7.83 12.51 -6.47
N LEU A 40 6.96 12.76 -5.48
CA LEU A 40 5.52 12.61 -5.63
C LEU A 40 4.94 13.68 -6.58
N ASN A 41 5.62 14.83 -6.71
CA ASN A 41 5.32 15.93 -7.64
C ASN A 41 3.87 16.45 -7.58
N SER A 42 3.19 16.30 -6.43
CA SER A 42 1.75 16.60 -6.31
C SER A 42 0.86 15.83 -7.29
N LEU A 43 1.39 14.77 -7.91
CA LEU A 43 0.69 13.89 -8.84
C LEU A 43 0.21 12.60 -8.17
N ALA A 44 0.83 12.24 -7.04
CA ALA A 44 0.49 11.04 -6.29
C ALA A 44 -0.86 11.19 -5.57
N GLY A 45 -1.69 10.17 -5.73
CA GLY A 45 -3.03 10.01 -5.18
C GLY A 45 -3.02 9.11 -3.95
N GLY A 46 -3.65 7.95 -4.09
CA GLY A 46 -3.60 6.88 -3.09
C GLY A 46 -2.46 5.89 -3.34
N TYR A 47 -2.20 5.03 -2.36
CA TYR A 47 -1.26 3.94 -2.43
C TYR A 47 -1.79 2.74 -1.66
N HIS A 48 -1.76 1.58 -2.31
CA HIS A 48 -2.46 0.37 -1.89
C HIS A 48 -1.61 -0.87 -2.11
N VAL A 49 -1.84 -1.90 -1.30
CA VAL A 49 -1.42 -3.27 -1.59
C VAL A 49 -2.38 -3.87 -2.61
N HIS A 50 -1.86 -4.42 -3.70
CA HIS A 50 -2.62 -5.12 -4.74
C HIS A 50 -2.56 -6.63 -4.59
N ILE A 51 -3.44 -7.36 -5.28
CA ILE A 51 -3.59 -8.80 -5.06
C ILE A 51 -2.36 -9.59 -5.49
N LEU A 52 -1.77 -9.31 -6.67
CA LEU A 52 -0.65 -10.11 -7.21
C LEU A 52 0.69 -9.36 -7.15
N PRO A 53 1.83 -10.07 -7.10
CA PRO A 53 3.16 -9.46 -7.16
C PRO A 53 3.45 -8.85 -8.53
N LEU A 54 4.40 -7.90 -8.57
CA LEU A 54 4.95 -7.39 -9.83
C LEU A 54 5.89 -8.42 -10.46
N ILE A 55 5.74 -8.61 -11.77
CA ILE A 55 6.66 -9.42 -12.57
C ILE A 55 7.57 -8.48 -13.35
N ALA A 56 8.84 -8.41 -12.94
CA ALA A 56 9.85 -7.57 -13.58
C ALA A 56 10.02 -7.95 -15.06
N GLY A 57 10.04 -6.95 -15.94
CA GLY A 57 10.17 -7.15 -17.39
C GLY A 57 8.88 -7.54 -18.11
N SER A 58 7.75 -7.69 -17.41
CA SER A 58 6.45 -7.83 -18.05
C SER A 58 5.99 -6.51 -18.69
N LYS A 59 5.19 -6.60 -19.75
CA LYS A 59 4.57 -5.44 -20.40
C LYS A 59 3.47 -4.88 -19.49
N GLU A 60 3.47 -3.58 -19.23
CA GLU A 60 2.53 -2.90 -18.33
C GLU A 60 2.43 -3.59 -16.95
N PRO A 61 3.55 -3.69 -16.19
CA PRO A 61 3.62 -4.51 -14.98
C PRO A 61 2.61 -4.07 -13.91
N CYS A 62 2.25 -2.79 -13.88
CA CYS A 62 1.28 -2.24 -12.92
C CYS A 62 -0.19 -2.40 -13.38
N SER A 63 -0.49 -2.91 -14.58
CA SER A 63 -1.86 -2.92 -15.12
C SER A 63 -2.85 -3.77 -14.31
N ASN A 64 -4.14 -3.47 -14.46
CA ASN A 64 -5.23 -4.24 -13.83
C ASN A 64 -5.16 -5.73 -14.18
N ASN A 65 -4.75 -6.08 -15.40
CA ASN A 65 -4.67 -7.48 -15.83
C ASN A 65 -3.50 -8.23 -15.17
N ASN A 66 -2.40 -7.53 -14.85
CA ASN A 66 -1.18 -8.16 -14.33
C ASN A 66 -1.17 -8.24 -12.80
N ILE A 67 -1.67 -7.22 -12.09
CA ILE A 67 -1.65 -7.20 -10.61
C ILE A 67 -3.02 -7.20 -9.94
N LEU A 68 -4.10 -7.22 -10.73
CA LEU A 68 -5.50 -7.16 -10.28
C LEU A 68 -5.79 -5.90 -9.44
N GLY A 69 -6.93 -5.89 -8.74
CA GLY A 69 -7.38 -4.78 -7.89
C GLY A 69 -6.66 -4.71 -6.54
N HIS A 70 -7.22 -3.89 -5.65
CA HIS A 70 -6.75 -3.75 -4.27
C HIS A 70 -6.89 -5.07 -3.51
N PHE A 71 -6.03 -5.27 -2.52
CA PHE A 71 -6.10 -6.43 -1.66
C PHE A 71 -7.19 -6.24 -0.58
N ASN A 72 -8.37 -6.80 -0.86
CA ASN A 72 -9.56 -6.71 -0.02
C ASN A 72 -10.19 -8.09 0.22
N PRO A 73 -9.53 -8.98 0.96
CA PRO A 73 -9.99 -10.34 1.14
C PRO A 73 -11.24 -10.45 2.04
N LEU A 74 -11.55 -9.40 2.82
CA LEU A 74 -12.73 -9.33 3.67
C LEU A 74 -13.97 -8.75 2.96
N GLY A 75 -13.82 -8.33 1.70
CA GLY A 75 -14.92 -7.74 0.93
C GLY A 75 -15.46 -6.45 1.55
N VAL A 76 -14.59 -5.62 2.13
CA VAL A 76 -14.96 -4.30 2.67
C VAL A 76 -15.63 -3.50 1.58
N ASN A 77 -16.84 -3.00 1.87
CA ASN A 77 -17.55 -2.12 0.95
C ASN A 77 -16.97 -0.70 1.04
N ILE A 78 -16.15 -0.34 0.06
CA ILE A 78 -15.41 0.92 -0.01
C ILE A 78 -16.35 2.14 0.05
N SER A 79 -17.58 2.03 -0.46
CA SER A 79 -18.57 3.12 -0.40
C SER A 79 -19.03 3.46 1.01
N ASN A 80 -18.83 2.54 1.97
CA ASN A 80 -19.14 2.75 3.39
C ASN A 80 -17.89 3.09 4.22
N SER A 81 -16.69 3.03 3.63
CA SER A 81 -15.46 3.37 4.33
C SER A 81 -15.43 4.87 4.66
N PRO A 82 -14.92 5.28 5.83
CA PRO A 82 -14.81 6.69 6.18
C PRO A 82 -13.84 7.43 5.24
N SER A 83 -13.84 8.77 5.32
CA SER A 83 -12.86 9.57 4.58
C SER A 83 -11.43 9.17 4.97
N PRO A 84 -10.43 9.27 4.06
CA PRO A 84 -9.05 8.90 4.36
C PRO A 84 -8.52 9.50 5.67
N GLY A 85 -7.94 8.67 6.53
CA GLY A 85 -7.35 9.07 7.82
C GLY A 85 -8.36 9.38 8.94
N THR A 86 -9.66 9.16 8.73
CA THR A 86 -10.69 9.51 9.73
C THR A 86 -11.29 8.31 10.47
N GLY A 87 -11.16 7.10 9.91
CA GLY A 87 -11.69 5.85 10.48
C GLY A 87 -10.67 5.04 11.28
N THR A 88 -11.14 3.94 11.86
CA THR A 88 -10.28 2.89 12.41
C THR A 88 -9.80 1.95 11.30
N VAL A 89 -8.63 1.33 11.48
CA VAL A 89 -7.95 0.56 10.42
C VAL A 89 -8.73 -0.67 9.92
N ASP A 90 -9.71 -1.15 10.68
CA ASP A 90 -10.62 -2.24 10.32
C ASP A 90 -11.78 -1.83 9.40
N GLN A 91 -12.01 -0.52 9.22
CA GLN A 91 -13.08 0.01 8.35
C GLN A 91 -12.68 0.14 6.87
N TYR A 92 -11.41 -0.17 6.55
CA TYR A 92 -10.82 -0.07 5.23
C TYR A 92 -10.37 -1.44 4.72
N GLU A 93 -10.15 -1.55 3.41
CA GLU A 93 -9.55 -2.74 2.82
C GLU A 93 -8.21 -3.04 3.51
N ILE A 94 -7.86 -4.32 3.69
CA ILE A 94 -6.59 -4.69 4.34
C ILE A 94 -5.40 -4.00 3.64
N GLY A 95 -5.43 -3.93 2.31
CA GLY A 95 -4.40 -3.28 1.51
C GLY A 95 -4.49 -1.75 1.40
N ASP A 96 -5.50 -1.09 1.93
CA ASP A 96 -5.71 0.34 1.71
C ASP A 96 -4.94 1.21 2.73
N ILE A 97 -3.69 1.54 2.41
CA ILE A 97 -2.84 2.36 3.28
C ILE A 97 -3.34 3.81 3.30
N SER A 98 -3.82 4.31 2.16
CA SER A 98 -4.26 5.69 2.03
C SER A 98 -5.58 5.99 2.74
N GLY A 99 -6.56 5.09 2.64
CA GLY A 99 -7.79 5.17 3.41
C GLY A 99 -7.51 5.19 4.91
N LYS A 100 -6.57 4.35 5.38
CA LYS A 100 -6.22 4.26 6.80
C LYS A 100 -5.44 5.45 7.33
N PHE A 101 -4.47 5.97 6.57
CA PHE A 101 -3.46 6.90 7.09
C PHE A 101 -3.35 8.23 6.33
N GLY A 102 -4.15 8.43 5.28
CA GLY A 102 -4.19 9.65 4.48
C GLY A 102 -3.63 9.48 3.07
N LEU A 103 -4.12 10.32 2.17
CA LEU A 103 -3.71 10.40 0.76
C LEU A 103 -2.32 11.04 0.62
N LEU A 104 -1.70 10.87 -0.57
CA LEU A 104 -0.45 11.54 -0.96
C LEU A 104 -0.69 12.87 -1.70
N HIS A 105 -1.93 13.37 -1.68
CA HIS A 105 -2.33 14.58 -2.40
C HIS A 105 -1.48 15.78 -2.02
N ASP A 106 -1.09 16.55 -3.04
CA ASP A 106 -0.32 17.79 -2.91
C ASP A 106 1.04 17.65 -2.20
N LEU A 107 1.50 16.42 -1.96
CA LEU A 107 2.81 16.15 -1.37
C LEU A 107 3.89 16.06 -2.46
N ASN A 108 5.09 16.50 -2.13
CA ASN A 108 6.30 16.21 -2.91
C ASN A 108 7.09 15.03 -2.31
N GLU A 109 7.03 14.88 -1.00
CA GLU A 109 7.67 13.82 -0.23
C GLU A 109 6.78 13.42 0.95
N LEU A 110 6.97 12.20 1.45
CA LEU A 110 6.34 11.71 2.67
C LEU A 110 7.35 10.88 3.46
N GLN A 111 7.56 11.27 4.72
CA GLN A 111 8.22 10.44 5.73
C GLN A 111 7.24 10.21 6.87
N ALA A 112 6.82 8.96 7.07
CA ALA A 112 5.83 8.62 8.09
C ALA A 112 6.03 7.22 8.64
N VAL A 113 5.60 7.02 9.90
CA VAL A 113 5.55 5.71 10.53
C VAL A 113 4.12 5.47 11.00
N TYR A 114 3.51 4.41 10.50
CA TYR A 114 2.16 3.99 10.87
C TYR A 114 2.17 2.66 11.60
N MET A 115 1.11 2.41 12.36
CA MET A 115 0.85 1.12 13.00
C MET A 115 -0.52 0.62 12.57
N ASP A 116 -0.55 -0.56 11.97
CA ASP A 116 -1.77 -1.19 11.44
C ASP A 116 -1.98 -2.58 12.08
N GLN A 117 -3.05 -2.71 12.85
CA GLN A 117 -3.45 -3.98 13.46
C GLN A 117 -4.18 -4.92 12.49
N ASN A 118 -4.58 -4.42 11.32
CA ASN A 118 -5.36 -5.11 10.30
C ASN A 118 -4.58 -5.29 8.99
N MET A 119 -3.25 -5.41 9.06
CA MET A 119 -2.37 -5.66 7.91
C MET A 119 -1.31 -6.73 8.24
N PRO A 120 -1.67 -8.02 8.32
CA PRO A 120 -0.76 -9.05 8.77
C PRO A 120 0.38 -9.31 7.76
N LEU A 121 1.57 -9.68 8.25
CA LEU A 121 2.69 -10.17 7.40
C LEU A 121 2.83 -11.69 7.40
N THR A 122 2.00 -12.39 8.17
CA THR A 122 2.04 -13.85 8.32
C THR A 122 0.64 -14.43 8.31
N ARG A 123 0.54 -15.70 7.89
CA ARG A 123 -0.72 -16.48 7.83
C ARG A 123 -1.75 -15.91 6.85
N GLU A 124 -3.02 -16.21 7.10
CA GLU A 124 -4.14 -15.79 6.29
C GLU A 124 -4.18 -14.26 6.17
N PHE A 125 -4.52 -13.82 4.97
CA PHE A 125 -4.52 -12.41 4.56
C PHE A 125 -3.16 -11.70 4.64
N SER A 126 -2.05 -12.44 4.73
CA SER A 126 -0.73 -11.81 4.64
C SER A 126 -0.59 -10.96 3.37
N ILE A 127 -0.02 -9.76 3.54
CA ILE A 127 0.35 -8.89 2.43
C ILE A 127 1.71 -9.25 1.82
N VAL A 128 2.47 -10.17 2.44
CA VAL A 128 3.77 -10.60 1.90
C VAL A 128 3.56 -11.37 0.59
N GLY A 129 4.40 -11.09 -0.41
CA GLY A 129 4.30 -11.69 -1.74
C GLY A 129 3.33 -10.96 -2.68
N ARG A 130 2.87 -9.77 -2.29
CA ARG A 130 2.01 -8.88 -3.08
C ARG A 130 2.78 -7.66 -3.57
N SER A 131 2.11 -6.80 -4.32
CA SER A 131 2.66 -5.53 -4.79
C SER A 131 2.07 -4.34 -4.05
N VAL A 132 2.81 -3.24 -3.99
CA VAL A 132 2.29 -1.93 -3.58
C VAL A 132 2.31 -1.01 -4.79
N VAL A 133 1.22 -0.29 -5.01
CA VAL A 133 1.04 0.66 -6.11
C VAL A 133 0.82 2.04 -5.53
N VAL A 134 1.50 3.03 -6.09
CA VAL A 134 1.17 4.45 -5.90
C VAL A 134 0.39 4.87 -7.14
N HIS A 135 -0.84 5.33 -6.94
CA HIS A 135 -1.71 5.81 -7.99
C HIS A 135 -1.49 7.30 -8.21
N TYR A 136 -1.85 7.79 -9.40
CA TYR A 136 -2.05 9.21 -9.64
C TYR A 136 -3.32 9.72 -8.94
N THR A 137 -3.45 11.03 -8.77
CA THR A 137 -4.65 11.66 -8.18
C THR A 137 -5.96 11.33 -8.91
N ASN A 138 -5.89 11.00 -10.20
CA ASN A 138 -7.04 10.53 -11.00
C ASN A 138 -7.31 9.01 -10.87
N GLY A 139 -6.57 8.29 -10.02
CA GLY A 139 -6.70 6.86 -9.77
C GLY A 139 -5.94 5.94 -10.74
N SER A 140 -5.35 6.48 -11.82
CA SER A 140 -4.52 5.69 -12.75
C SER A 140 -3.22 5.20 -12.10
N ARG A 141 -2.57 4.20 -12.71
CA ARG A 141 -1.34 3.56 -12.22
C ARG A 141 -0.16 3.95 -13.12
#